data_AF-A0A2T4JMD3-F1
#
_entry.id   AF-A0A2T4JMD3-F1
#
_cell.length_a   1.000
_cell.length_b   1.000
_cell.length_c   1.000
_cell.angle_alpha   90.00
_cell.angle_beta   90.00
_cell.angle_gamma   90.00
#
_symmetry.space_group_name_H-M   'P 1'
#
loop_
_entity.id
_entity.type
_entity.pdbx_description
1 polymer ?
#
loop_
_entity_poly.entity_id
_entity_poly.type
_entity_poly.pdbx_seq_one_letter_code
_entity_poly.pdbx_strand_id
1 'polypeptide(L)'
;MKRYLLSGILAAFLPFAALAQQAAPVPTGLSTPVIALTGVLAKNADALGLTDSQRAALKDWVGTMPARREALEAETVALRADMQAAIATGSPVAERQELADKIGANETALIMMRSDCVDHWRAILSPEQFAKLLQLADVN
;
A
#
# COMPACT_ATOMS: atom_id res chain seq x y z
N MET A 1 69.98 -9.04 32.84
CA MET A 1 68.88 -9.89 33.38
C MET A 1 67.67 -9.74 32.46
N LYS A 2 67.10 -10.86 32.00
CA LYS A 2 66.00 -10.94 31.03
C LYS A 2 64.69 -11.14 31.79
N ARG A 3 63.73 -10.20 31.72
CA ARG A 3 62.31 -10.36 32.16
C ARG A 3 61.43 -9.40 31.34
N TYR A 4 60.81 -9.87 30.25
CA TYR A 4 59.41 -10.28 30.09
C TYR A 4 58.38 -9.13 30.14
N LEU A 5 57.84 -8.84 28.93
CA LEU A 5 56.45 -8.60 28.53
C LEU A 5 55.46 -7.98 29.54
N LEU A 6 54.70 -6.97 29.10
CA LEU A 6 53.24 -7.10 28.93
C LEU A 6 52.64 -5.86 28.25
N SER A 7 52.17 -6.09 27.02
CA SER A 7 51.30 -5.20 26.25
C SER A 7 49.97 -4.97 26.97
N GLY A 8 49.41 -3.76 26.84
CA GLY A 8 48.06 -3.43 27.31
C GLY A 8 47.46 -2.28 26.52
N ILE A 9 47.16 -2.51 25.23
CA ILE A 9 46.27 -1.63 24.46
C ILE A 9 44.84 -2.13 24.70
N LEU A 10 44.08 -1.41 25.52
CA LEU A 10 42.64 -1.61 25.67
C LEU A 10 41.92 -0.62 24.76
N ALA A 11 41.77 -0.98 23.48
CA ALA A 11 40.92 -0.25 22.56
C ALA A 11 39.47 -0.65 22.81
N ALA A 12 38.70 0.21 23.49
CA ALA A 12 37.27 0.04 23.66
C ALA A 12 36.56 0.26 22.31
N PHE A 13 36.23 -0.83 21.62
CA PHE A 13 35.29 -0.82 20.51
C PHE A 13 33.88 -0.65 21.08
N LEU A 14 33.32 0.56 20.99
CA LEU A 14 31.89 0.78 21.15
C LEU A 14 31.20 0.27 19.87
N PRO A 15 30.34 -0.76 19.93
CA PRO A 15 29.56 -1.11 18.77
C PRO A 15 28.54 0.00 18.56
N PHE A 16 28.68 0.73 17.45
CA PHE A 16 27.61 1.57 16.91
C PHE A 16 26.45 0.63 16.55
N ALA A 17 25.55 0.40 17.49
CA ALA A 17 24.25 -0.18 17.19
C ALA A 17 23.49 0.87 16.39
N ALA A 18 23.59 0.78 15.06
CA ALA A 18 22.71 1.50 14.16
C ALA A 18 21.30 0.97 14.41
N LEU A 19 20.57 1.65 15.30
CA LEU A 19 19.12 1.55 15.34
C LEU A 19 18.65 2.07 13.99
N ALA A 20 18.35 1.13 13.09
CA ALA A 20 17.57 1.40 11.90
C ALA A 20 16.20 1.88 12.38
N GLN A 21 16.11 3.18 12.63
CA GLN A 21 14.88 3.89 12.92
C GLN A 21 14.05 3.71 11.66
N GLN A 22 13.08 2.79 11.70
CA GLN A 22 12.13 2.58 10.61
C GLN A 22 11.42 3.93 10.42
N ALA A 23 11.85 4.68 9.40
CA ALA A 23 11.22 5.93 9.05
C ALA A 23 9.73 5.64 8.82
N ALA A 24 8.85 6.38 9.48
CA ALA A 24 7.42 6.31 9.19
C ALA A 24 7.25 6.47 7.67
N PRO A 25 6.37 5.68 7.03
CA PRO A 25 6.17 5.76 5.59
C PRO A 25 5.86 7.21 5.22
N VAL A 26 6.61 7.76 4.26
CA VAL A 26 6.40 9.13 3.77
C VAL A 26 4.95 9.21 3.28
N PRO A 27 4.15 10.18 3.74
CA PRO A 27 2.79 10.36 3.25
C PRO A 27 2.85 10.53 1.73
N THR A 28 2.23 9.60 0.99
CA THR A 28 2.20 9.62 -0.48
C THR A 28 1.33 10.74 -1.02
N GLY A 29 0.59 11.44 -0.13
CA GLY A 29 -0.43 12.42 -0.50
C GLY A 29 -1.69 11.81 -1.12
N LEU A 30 -1.75 10.48 -1.26
CA LEU A 30 -2.93 9.75 -1.74
C LEU A 30 -4.03 9.71 -0.68
N SER A 31 -5.28 9.66 -1.15
CA SER A 31 -6.42 9.41 -0.28
C SER A 31 -6.32 8.02 0.35
N THR A 32 -6.74 7.90 1.60
CA THR A 32 -6.88 6.58 2.23
C THR A 32 -7.97 5.79 1.52
N PRO A 33 -7.77 4.49 1.24
CA PRO A 33 -8.80 3.66 0.61
C PRO A 33 -10.11 3.69 1.41
N VAL A 34 -11.23 3.84 0.71
CA VAL A 34 -12.58 3.83 1.31
C VAL A 34 -12.90 2.46 1.94
N ILE A 35 -12.44 1.38 1.31
CA ILE A 35 -12.60 0.01 1.78
C ILE A 35 -11.49 -0.88 1.21
N ALA A 36 -11.06 -1.92 1.95
CA ALA A 36 -9.99 -2.83 1.53
C ALA A 36 -10.23 -4.27 2.02
N LEU A 37 -11.03 -5.05 1.28
CA LEU A 37 -11.43 -6.40 1.71
C LEU A 37 -10.44 -7.51 1.32
N THR A 38 -9.77 -7.40 0.18
CA THR A 38 -8.95 -8.50 -0.39
C THR A 38 -7.87 -9.00 0.58
N GLY A 39 -7.21 -8.08 1.30
CA GLY A 39 -6.21 -8.45 2.30
C GLY A 39 -6.80 -9.20 3.51
N VAL A 40 -8.01 -8.83 3.94
CA VAL A 40 -8.75 -9.52 5.00
C VAL A 40 -9.18 -10.90 4.53
N LEU A 41 -9.73 -11.00 3.32
CA LEU A 41 -10.11 -12.26 2.68
C LEU A 41 -8.91 -13.23 2.61
N ALA A 42 -7.76 -12.75 2.13
CA ALA A 42 -6.56 -13.57 2.01
C ALA A 42 -6.05 -14.11 3.35
N LYS A 43 -6.10 -13.29 4.41
CA LYS A 43 -5.69 -13.70 5.77
C LYS A 43 -6.66 -14.67 6.43
N ASN A 44 -7.92 -14.71 5.99
CA ASN A 44 -9.00 -15.46 6.64
C ASN A 44 -9.63 -16.53 5.74
N ALA A 45 -8.94 -16.96 4.67
CA ALA A 45 -9.48 -17.90 3.70
C ALA A 45 -10.01 -19.21 4.33
N ASP A 46 -9.31 -19.74 5.34
CA ASP A 46 -9.73 -20.96 6.06
C ASP A 46 -10.92 -20.70 6.98
N ALA A 47 -10.90 -19.57 7.71
CA ALA A 47 -12.00 -19.17 8.59
C ALA A 47 -13.30 -18.84 7.83
N LEU A 48 -13.17 -18.40 6.58
CA LEU A 48 -14.27 -18.17 5.64
C LEU A 48 -14.70 -19.45 4.90
N GLY A 49 -14.00 -20.57 5.11
CA GLY A 49 -14.30 -21.84 4.45
C GLY A 49 -14.24 -21.75 2.93
N LEU A 50 -13.27 -21.00 2.37
CA LEU A 50 -13.19 -20.83 0.92
C LEU A 50 -12.97 -22.18 0.22
N THR A 51 -13.74 -22.41 -0.83
CA THR A 51 -13.58 -23.57 -1.72
C THR A 51 -12.30 -23.45 -2.56
N ASP A 52 -11.87 -24.55 -3.18
CA ASP A 52 -10.71 -24.54 -4.08
C ASP A 52 -10.87 -23.55 -5.25
N SER A 53 -12.09 -23.43 -5.80
CA SER A 53 -12.39 -22.47 -6.87
C SER A 53 -12.30 -21.02 -6.39
N GLN A 54 -12.81 -20.72 -5.19
CA GLN A 54 -12.72 -19.39 -4.60
C GLN A 54 -11.27 -19.02 -4.26
N ARG A 55 -10.46 -19.98 -3.79
CA ARG A 55 -9.02 -19.78 -3.54
C ARG A 55 -8.24 -19.55 -4.82
N ALA A 56 -8.59 -20.25 -5.90
CA ALA A 56 -8.01 -20.01 -7.21
C ALA A 56 -8.32 -18.58 -7.71
N ALA A 57 -9.57 -18.13 -7.58
CA ALA A 57 -9.97 -16.76 -7.90
C ALA A 57 -9.23 -15.73 -7.05
N LEU A 58 -9.10 -15.97 -5.74
CA LEU A 58 -8.33 -15.13 -4.83
C LEU A 58 -6.85 -15.02 -5.26
N LYS A 59 -6.23 -16.14 -5.59
CA LYS A 59 -4.83 -16.18 -6.04
C LYS A 59 -4.64 -15.37 -7.33
N ASP A 60 -5.52 -15.55 -8.30
CA ASP A 60 -5.48 -14.81 -9.57
C ASP A 60 -5.65 -13.30 -9.36
N TRP A 61 -6.62 -12.92 -8.53
CA TRP A 61 -6.87 -11.51 -8.20
C TRP A 61 -5.68 -10.86 -7.51
N VAL A 62 -5.09 -11.52 -6.51
CA VAL A 62 -3.90 -11.03 -5.78
C VAL A 62 -2.67 -10.98 -6.70
N GLY A 63 -2.59 -11.86 -7.70
CA GLY A 63 -1.50 -11.86 -8.68
C GLY A 63 -1.57 -10.72 -9.71
N THR A 64 -2.73 -10.08 -9.88
CA THR A 64 -2.98 -9.16 -11.01
C THR A 64 -3.38 -7.75 -10.58
N MET A 65 -4.36 -7.63 -9.68
CA MET A 65 -5.00 -6.35 -9.37
C MET A 65 -4.15 -5.40 -8.50
N PRO A 66 -3.34 -5.87 -7.52
CA PRO A 66 -2.46 -4.98 -6.76
C PRO A 66 -1.48 -4.20 -7.65
N ALA A 67 -0.87 -4.85 -8.63
CA ALA A 67 0.07 -4.19 -9.55
C ALA A 67 -0.61 -3.09 -10.39
N ARG A 68 -1.84 -3.36 -10.87
CA ARG A 68 -2.62 -2.35 -11.63
C ARG A 68 -2.95 -1.14 -10.77
N ARG A 69 -3.38 -1.38 -9.53
CA ARG A 69 -3.65 -0.33 -8.54
C ARG A 69 -2.39 0.49 -8.26
N GLU A 70 -1.27 -0.18 -7.97
CA GLU A 70 0.00 0.46 -7.62
C GLU A 70 0.54 1.33 -8.76
N ALA A 71 0.37 0.91 -10.01
CA ALA A 71 0.72 1.71 -11.16
C ALA A 71 -0.07 3.04 -11.20
N LEU A 72 -1.38 2.98 -10.99
CA LEU A 72 -2.26 4.16 -10.97
C LEU A 72 -1.98 5.07 -9.76
N GLU A 73 -1.70 4.47 -8.59
CA GLU A 73 -1.28 5.19 -7.39
C GLU A 73 0.05 5.93 -7.65
N ALA A 74 1.04 5.27 -8.25
CA ALA A 74 2.33 5.88 -8.58
C ALA A 74 2.20 7.04 -9.59
N GLU A 75 1.36 6.87 -10.62
CA GLU A 75 1.05 7.94 -11.58
C GLU A 75 0.41 9.15 -10.87
N THR A 76 -0.53 8.90 -9.97
CA THR A 76 -1.21 9.97 -9.22
C THR A 76 -0.24 10.74 -8.31
N VAL A 77 0.71 10.04 -7.69
CA VAL A 77 1.77 10.68 -6.89
C VAL A 77 2.65 11.56 -7.77
N ALA A 78 3.03 11.09 -8.96
CA ALA A 78 3.82 11.87 -9.91
C ALA A 78 3.08 13.14 -10.35
N LEU A 79 1.80 13.03 -10.72
CA LEU A 79 0.96 14.17 -11.10
C LEU A 79 0.84 15.21 -9.97
N ARG A 80 0.77 14.77 -8.70
CA ARG A 80 0.76 15.68 -7.55
C ARG A 80 2.09 16.41 -7.38
N ALA A 81 3.22 15.73 -7.60
CA ALA A 81 4.54 16.37 -7.59
C ALA A 81 4.64 17.42 -8.72
N ASP A 82 4.15 17.10 -9.92
CA ASP A 82 4.11 18.03 -11.05
C ASP A 82 3.23 19.24 -10.77
N MET A 83 2.05 19.03 -10.16
CA MET A 83 1.17 20.12 -9.72
C MET A 83 1.86 21.02 -8.69
N GLN A 84 2.56 20.43 -7.71
CA GLN A 84 3.30 21.20 -6.71
C GLN A 84 4.39 22.07 -7.38
N ALA A 85 5.13 21.50 -8.34
CA ALA A 85 6.12 22.24 -9.10
C ALA A 85 5.49 23.37 -9.91
N ALA A 86 4.42 23.10 -10.66
CA ALA A 86 3.70 24.08 -11.47
C ALA A 86 3.15 25.25 -10.64
N ILE A 87 2.70 24.99 -9.41
CA ILE A 87 2.29 26.04 -8.48
C ILE A 87 3.51 26.87 -8.05
N ALA A 88 4.59 26.22 -7.65
CA ALA A 88 5.80 26.89 -7.15
C ALA A 88 6.48 27.76 -8.22
N THR A 89 6.45 27.35 -9.49
CA THR A 89 7.03 28.09 -10.62
C THR A 89 6.08 29.13 -11.21
N GLY A 90 4.83 29.21 -10.75
CA GLY A 90 3.84 30.14 -11.27
C GLY A 90 3.35 29.81 -12.68
N SER A 91 3.28 28.52 -13.04
CA SER A 91 2.75 28.08 -14.33
C SER A 91 1.32 28.60 -14.58
N PRO A 92 0.92 28.79 -15.85
CA PRO A 92 -0.43 29.23 -16.22
C PRO A 92 -1.54 28.41 -15.55
N VAL A 93 -2.65 29.08 -15.23
CA VAL A 93 -3.82 28.43 -14.60
C VAL A 93 -4.33 27.27 -15.44
N ALA A 94 -4.33 27.40 -16.78
CA ALA A 94 -4.78 26.34 -17.68
C ALA A 94 -3.97 25.05 -17.51
N GLU A 95 -2.63 25.14 -17.45
CA GLU A 95 -1.75 23.98 -17.24
C GLU A 95 -2.00 23.32 -15.88
N ARG A 96 -2.21 24.13 -14.83
CA ARG A 96 -2.56 23.60 -13.50
C ARG A 96 -3.93 22.94 -13.49
N GLN A 97 -4.90 23.46 -14.25
CA GLN A 97 -6.22 22.86 -14.36
C GLN A 97 -6.14 21.50 -15.05
N GLU A 98 -5.35 21.35 -16.12
CA GLU A 98 -5.13 20.05 -16.76
C GLU A 98 -4.51 19.01 -15.81
N LEU A 99 -3.56 19.42 -14.97
CA LEU A 99 -3.00 18.55 -13.92
C LEU A 99 -4.06 18.19 -12.88
N ALA A 100 -4.88 19.15 -12.44
CA ALA A 100 -5.96 18.91 -11.49
C ALA A 100 -6.98 17.90 -12.02
N ASP A 101 -7.36 18.03 -13.30
CA ASP A 101 -8.32 17.14 -13.95
C ASP A 101 -7.80 15.71 -14.03
N LYS A 102 -6.52 15.52 -14.38
CA LYS A 102 -5.87 14.20 -14.40
C LYS A 102 -5.80 13.57 -13.00
N ILE A 103 -5.41 14.36 -11.99
CA ILE A 103 -5.39 13.89 -10.60
C ILE A 103 -6.79 13.46 -10.17
N GLY A 104 -7.82 14.27 -10.46
CA GLY A 104 -9.21 13.95 -10.12
C GLY A 104 -9.73 12.70 -10.83
N ALA A 105 -9.34 12.49 -12.09
CA ALA A 105 -9.67 11.28 -12.84
C ALA A 105 -9.04 10.03 -12.20
N ASN A 106 -7.76 10.10 -11.81
CA ASN A 106 -7.08 8.96 -11.20
C ASN A 106 -7.61 8.64 -9.80
N GLU A 107 -7.92 9.64 -8.98
CA GLU A 107 -8.55 9.44 -7.67
C GLU A 107 -9.94 8.79 -7.81
N THR A 108 -10.73 9.25 -8.80
CA THR A 108 -12.02 8.62 -9.12
C THR A 108 -11.82 7.16 -9.53
N ALA A 109 -10.87 6.87 -10.40
CA ALA A 109 -10.56 5.51 -10.83
C ALA A 109 -10.10 4.63 -9.65
N LEU A 110 -9.25 5.13 -8.75
CA LEU A 110 -8.81 4.40 -7.56
C LEU A 110 -9.97 4.05 -6.62
N ILE A 111 -10.90 4.98 -6.41
CA ILE A 111 -12.13 4.73 -5.63
C ILE A 111 -12.98 3.65 -6.30
N MET A 112 -13.21 3.76 -7.61
CA MET A 112 -14.00 2.78 -8.35
C MET A 112 -13.34 1.40 -8.37
N MET A 113 -12.02 1.31 -8.48
CA MET A 113 -11.29 0.04 -8.34
C MET A 113 -11.55 -0.62 -6.97
N ARG A 114 -11.70 0.16 -5.89
CA ARG A 114 -12.08 -0.40 -4.57
C ARG A 114 -13.53 -0.87 -4.56
N SER A 115 -14.45 -0.13 -5.17
CA SER A 115 -15.83 -0.58 -5.36
C SER A 115 -15.89 -1.91 -6.10
N ASP A 116 -15.19 -2.00 -7.24
CA ASP A 116 -15.16 -3.19 -8.08
C ASP A 116 -14.54 -4.40 -7.37
N CYS A 117 -13.54 -4.18 -6.50
CA CYS A 117 -13.00 -5.25 -5.65
C CYS A 117 -14.08 -5.83 -4.73
N VAL A 118 -14.95 -4.99 -4.16
CA VAL A 118 -16.03 -5.45 -3.29
C VAL A 118 -17.08 -6.21 -4.09
N ASP A 119 -17.47 -5.70 -5.25
CA ASP A 119 -18.44 -6.35 -6.15
C ASP A 119 -17.93 -7.71 -6.64
N HIS A 120 -16.65 -7.80 -6.99
CA HIS A 120 -16.00 -9.06 -7.35
C HIS A 120 -16.14 -10.09 -6.23
N TRP A 121 -15.78 -9.74 -4.98
CA TRP A 121 -15.88 -10.69 -3.88
C TRP A 121 -17.32 -11.06 -3.53
N ARG A 122 -18.26 -10.12 -3.67
CA ARG A 122 -19.69 -10.42 -3.46
C ARG A 122 -20.22 -11.43 -4.48
N ALA A 123 -19.71 -11.43 -5.70
CA ALA A 123 -20.11 -12.37 -6.74
C ALA A 123 -19.46 -13.77 -6.58
N ILE A 124 -18.26 -13.84 -6.00
CA ILE A 124 -17.49 -15.10 -5.85
C ILE A 124 -17.84 -15.84 -4.55
N LEU A 125 -18.11 -15.09 -3.48
CA LEU A 125 -18.41 -15.65 -2.15
C LEU A 125 -19.91 -15.93 -2.00
N SER A 126 -20.26 -16.90 -1.14
CA SER A 126 -21.65 -17.04 -0.71
C SER A 126 -22.09 -15.80 0.08
N PRO A 127 -23.40 -15.51 0.18
CA PRO A 127 -23.89 -14.42 1.01
C PRO A 127 -23.38 -14.47 2.45
N GLU A 128 -23.31 -15.66 3.05
CA GLU A 128 -22.83 -15.88 4.41
C GLU A 128 -21.32 -15.62 4.53
N GLN A 129 -20.53 -16.10 3.56
CA GLN A 129 -19.08 -15.86 3.52
C GLN A 129 -18.78 -14.37 3.35
N PHE A 130 -19.50 -13.68 2.48
CA PHE A 130 -19.31 -12.25 2.26
C PHE A 130 -19.71 -11.43 3.50
N ALA A 131 -20.84 -11.76 4.14
CA ALA A 131 -21.23 -11.13 5.41
C ALA A 131 -20.16 -11.35 6.50
N LYS A 132 -19.59 -12.56 6.58
CA LYS A 132 -18.51 -12.85 7.53
C LYS A 132 -17.23 -12.07 7.21
N LEU A 133 -16.89 -11.90 5.94
CA LEU A 133 -15.76 -11.09 5.50
C LEU A 133 -15.91 -9.63 5.93
N LEU A 134 -17.10 -9.04 5.79
CA LEU A 134 -17.40 -7.68 6.23
C LEU A 134 -17.19 -7.51 7.74
N GLN A 135 -17.67 -8.46 8.54
CA GLN A 135 -17.44 -8.47 9.99
C GLN A 135 -15.94 -8.55 10.33
N LEU A 136 -15.18 -9.40 9.63
CA LEU A 136 -13.73 -9.52 9.84
C LEU A 136 -12.96 -8.28 9.42
N ALA A 137 -13.51 -7.50 8.49
CA ALA A 137 -12.94 -6.24 8.02
C ALA A 137 -13.36 -5.03 8.86
N ASP A 138 -14.24 -5.22 9.86
CA ASP A 138 -14.85 -4.15 10.66
C ASP A 138 -15.56 -3.09 9.78
N VAL A 139 -16.24 -3.56 8.73
CA VAL A 139 -17.05 -2.73 7.84
C VAL A 139 -18.49 -3.20 7.95
N ASN A 140 -19.33 -2.46 8.66
CA ASN A 140 -20.75 -2.77 8.89
C ASN A 140 -21.65 -1.63 8.45
#